data_AF-A0A7Y5FZN6-F1
#
_entry.id   AF-A0A7Y5FZN6-F1
#
_cell.length_a   1.000
_cell.length_b   1.000
_cell.length_c   1.000
_cell.angle_alpha   90.00
_cell.angle_beta   90.00
_cell.angle_gamma   90.00
#
_symmetry.space_group_name_H-M   'P 1'
#
loop_
_entity.id
_entity.type
_entity.pdbx_description
1 polymer ?
#
loop_
_entity_poly.entity_id
_entity_poly.type
_entity_poly.pdbx_seq_one_letter_code
_entity_poly.pdbx_strand_id
1 'polypeptide(L)'
;MPGLQREIDVDAIHSILLFLWIPDPKTIFKNVLKLPAGHYLEYHQGRLKLDRYWEIPTAHTDSRPQSYYVEGLRAQLQQAVQRQMISDVPVGAFLSGGLDSSAIVGLARERSNGAFSTYTIKFSEEDSRLEAMPDDAKYARLIAQRFGTEHHEINIAPNLVDLLPKILWHLDEPIADPAAINTYVIAKAAKESGTTVLLNGMGGDEIFAGYRKHLASMLAITYRRIPRFLRKALVESFVHVAPVTFSQRGWRTARWAKRFIKSAGYDPVNSFIGSYSYYDETEFQQLLAPEFYTPRDQTYPLRRHFDYFSQAGELEYLNQMCFVDSKMFLPSLNLMYSDKATMAAGVEGRPPLVDHKVVEFAFSIPAKYKIHGLQSKYIFKKAMETLLPHEVIYRPKAPFGAPLRSWVKNGLGLLMRDLLSTERIKRRGYLNPAYVQKIIADDRAGQQDNAHRIWALLTLEMWFQIFVDHETNPPKLQNR
;
A
#
# COMPACT_ATOMS: atom_id res chain seq x y z
N MET A 1 11.96 -20.94 -17.69
CA MET A 1 12.91 -20.91 -18.83
C MET A 1 13.84 -22.10 -18.69
N PRO A 2 14.10 -22.89 -19.75
CA PRO A 2 15.10 -23.96 -19.70
C PRO A 2 16.46 -23.41 -19.21
N GLY A 3 17.07 -24.08 -18.24
CA GLY A 3 18.39 -23.71 -17.70
C GLY A 3 18.41 -22.63 -16.61
N LEU A 4 17.31 -21.92 -16.34
CA LEU A 4 17.25 -20.96 -15.23
C LEU A 4 17.11 -21.70 -13.89
N GLN A 5 18.11 -21.59 -13.02
CA GLN A 5 18.02 -22.10 -11.65
C GLN A 5 17.06 -21.24 -10.82
N ARG A 6 16.10 -21.89 -10.15
CA ARG A 6 15.13 -21.24 -9.27
C ARG A 6 15.70 -21.04 -7.86
N GLU A 7 16.85 -20.40 -7.80
CA GLU A 7 17.50 -20.09 -6.52
C GLU A 7 16.80 -18.89 -5.87
N ILE A 8 16.46 -19.04 -4.59
CA ILE A 8 15.72 -18.04 -3.81
C ILE A 8 16.68 -16.97 -3.29
N ASP A 9 16.30 -15.71 -3.43
CA ASP A 9 17.02 -14.58 -2.88
C ASP A 9 16.59 -14.33 -1.43
N VAL A 10 17.54 -14.42 -0.49
CA VAL A 10 17.30 -14.19 0.94
C VAL A 10 16.88 -12.73 1.19
N ASP A 11 17.40 -11.78 0.40
CA ASP A 11 16.99 -10.37 0.50
C ASP A 11 15.50 -10.18 0.16
N ALA A 12 14.95 -11.01 -0.74
CA ALA A 12 13.53 -10.98 -1.04
C ALA A 12 12.69 -11.50 0.12
N ILE A 13 13.13 -12.57 0.79
CA ILE A 13 12.50 -13.08 2.02
C ILE A 13 12.49 -11.99 3.09
N HIS A 14 13.62 -11.31 3.32
CA HIS A 14 13.69 -10.18 4.25
C HIS A 14 12.71 -9.07 3.87
N SER A 15 12.61 -8.74 2.58
CA SER A 15 11.72 -7.71 2.06
C SER A 15 10.24 -8.02 2.34
N ILE A 16 9.80 -9.25 2.09
CA ILE A 16 8.41 -9.67 2.32
C ILE A 16 8.09 -9.68 3.81
N LEU A 17 8.99 -10.20 4.65
CA LEU A 17 8.75 -10.26 6.09
C LEU A 17 8.76 -8.88 6.72
N LEU A 18 9.70 -8.00 6.33
CA LEU A 18 9.78 -6.66 6.88
C LEU A 18 8.67 -5.77 6.35
N PHE A 19 8.41 -5.79 5.03
CA PHE A 19 7.61 -4.76 4.34
C PHE A 19 6.36 -5.27 3.62
N LEU A 20 6.20 -6.59 3.39
CA LEU A 20 5.12 -7.23 2.61
C LEU A 20 5.30 -7.22 1.08
N TRP A 21 6.36 -6.63 0.55
CA TRP A 21 6.68 -6.63 -0.89
C TRP A 21 8.18 -6.65 -1.12
N ILE A 22 8.61 -6.90 -2.36
CA ILE A 22 10.02 -6.92 -2.76
C ILE A 22 10.34 -5.65 -3.56
N PRO A 23 11.22 -4.76 -3.05
CA PRO A 23 11.58 -3.56 -3.79
C PRO A 23 12.33 -3.83 -5.10
N ASP A 24 11.97 -3.11 -6.14
CA ASP A 24 12.64 -3.17 -7.44
C ASP A 24 14.14 -2.85 -7.33
N PRO A 25 15.02 -3.47 -8.13
CA PRO A 25 14.71 -4.39 -9.22
C PRO A 25 14.66 -5.88 -8.83
N LYS A 26 14.81 -6.24 -7.54
CA LYS A 26 14.83 -7.65 -7.15
C LYS A 26 13.47 -8.31 -7.33
N THR A 27 13.48 -9.60 -7.69
CA THR A 27 12.36 -10.53 -7.46
C THR A 27 12.74 -11.51 -6.36
N ILE A 28 11.90 -12.50 -6.09
CA ILE A 28 12.22 -13.59 -5.16
C ILE A 28 13.26 -14.57 -5.70
N PHE A 29 13.53 -14.59 -7.00
CA PHE A 29 14.59 -15.41 -7.59
C PHE A 29 15.86 -14.58 -7.82
N LYS A 30 17.03 -15.07 -7.40
CA LYS A 30 18.31 -14.32 -7.42
C LYS A 30 18.67 -13.72 -8.79
N ASN A 31 18.43 -14.48 -9.86
CA ASN A 31 18.85 -14.12 -11.22
C ASN A 31 17.69 -13.63 -12.10
N VAL A 32 16.57 -13.24 -11.48
CA VAL A 32 15.42 -12.64 -12.18
C VAL A 32 15.20 -11.26 -11.60
N LEU A 33 15.31 -10.25 -12.46
CA LEU A 33 15.22 -8.84 -12.07
C LEU A 33 14.08 -8.15 -12.83
N LYS A 34 13.37 -7.28 -12.13
CA LYS A 34 12.40 -6.33 -12.70
C LYS A 34 13.16 -5.21 -13.42
N LEU A 35 12.70 -4.85 -14.62
CA LEU A 35 13.18 -3.65 -15.30
C LEU A 35 12.81 -2.42 -14.46
N PRO A 36 13.78 -1.58 -14.03
CA PRO A 36 13.47 -0.42 -13.19
C PRO A 36 12.51 0.55 -13.89
N ALA A 37 11.54 1.09 -13.14
CA ALA A 37 10.60 2.09 -13.68
C ALA A 37 11.32 3.31 -14.29
N GLY A 38 10.79 3.85 -15.40
CA GLY A 38 11.38 4.97 -16.12
C GLY A 38 12.64 4.63 -16.93
N HIS A 39 12.91 3.34 -17.16
CA HIS A 39 14.04 2.85 -17.96
C HIS A 39 13.57 2.02 -19.16
N TYR A 40 14.43 1.92 -20.17
CA TYR A 40 14.32 0.96 -21.26
C TYR A 40 15.58 0.10 -21.34
N LEU A 41 15.44 -1.09 -21.94
CA LEU A 41 16.51 -2.07 -22.09
C LEU A 41 16.74 -2.34 -23.58
N GLU A 42 17.96 -2.14 -24.05
CA GLU A 42 18.38 -2.50 -25.41
C GLU A 42 19.29 -3.73 -25.35
N TYR A 43 18.95 -4.75 -26.14
CA TYR A 43 19.81 -5.92 -26.34
C TYR A 43 20.23 -6.01 -27.80
N HIS A 44 21.53 -5.85 -28.06
CA HIS A 44 22.08 -5.89 -29.41
C HIS A 44 23.43 -6.62 -29.40
N GLN A 45 23.57 -7.66 -30.23
CA GLN A 45 24.82 -8.42 -30.42
C GLN A 45 25.47 -8.88 -29.09
N GLY A 46 24.68 -9.42 -28.16
CA GLY A 46 25.18 -9.92 -26.88
C GLY A 46 25.47 -8.82 -25.84
N ARG A 47 25.21 -7.54 -26.16
CA ARG A 47 25.34 -6.42 -25.23
C ARG A 47 23.98 -5.97 -24.75
N LEU A 48 23.88 -5.81 -23.44
CA LEU A 48 22.72 -5.26 -22.75
C LEU A 48 23.03 -3.81 -22.36
N LYS A 49 22.18 -2.86 -22.72
CA LYS A 49 22.26 -1.47 -22.30
C LYS A 49 20.96 -1.09 -21.60
N LEU A 50 21.09 -0.49 -20.41
CA LEU A 50 19.98 -0.01 -19.61
C LEU A 50 20.09 1.51 -19.53
N ASP A 51 19.09 2.22 -20.03
CA ASP A 51 19.06 3.68 -20.03
C ASP A 51 17.76 4.19 -19.39
N ARG A 52 17.85 5.34 -18.73
CA ARG A 52 16.73 6.00 -18.07
C ARG A 52 16.17 7.10 -18.95
N TYR A 53 14.88 7.06 -19.25
CA TYR A 53 14.22 8.06 -20.09
C TYR A 53 13.40 9.07 -19.28
N TRP A 54 13.05 8.77 -18.03
CA TRP A 54 12.28 9.67 -17.17
C TRP A 54 12.65 9.53 -15.69
N GLU A 55 12.60 10.64 -14.95
CA GLU A 55 12.79 10.69 -13.51
C GLU A 55 11.92 11.80 -12.87
N ILE A 56 11.48 11.57 -11.63
CA ILE A 56 10.81 12.57 -10.80
C ILE A 56 11.75 13.76 -10.59
N PRO A 57 11.33 15.00 -10.90
CA PRO A 57 12.15 16.18 -10.66
C PRO A 57 12.49 16.36 -9.17
N THR A 58 13.76 16.64 -8.88
CA THR A 58 14.27 16.94 -7.52
C THR A 58 14.69 18.41 -7.36
N ALA A 59 14.44 19.24 -8.37
CA ALA A 59 14.75 20.66 -8.35
C ALA A 59 13.90 21.45 -7.34
N HIS A 60 14.41 22.60 -6.89
CA HIS A 60 13.74 23.44 -5.90
C HIS A 60 12.36 23.92 -6.35
N THR A 61 11.45 24.02 -5.39
CA THR A 61 10.11 24.53 -5.58
C THR A 61 10.13 26.06 -5.71
N ASP A 62 9.56 26.60 -6.79
CA ASP A 62 9.33 28.04 -6.92
C ASP A 62 8.32 28.52 -5.86
N SER A 63 8.58 29.64 -5.19
CA SER A 63 7.61 30.17 -4.22
C SER A 63 6.50 30.93 -4.94
N ARG A 64 5.42 30.21 -5.30
CA ARG A 64 4.21 30.78 -5.92
C ARG A 64 3.05 30.87 -4.89
N PRO A 65 2.07 31.76 -5.12
CA PRO A 65 0.86 31.80 -4.30
C PRO A 65 0.08 30.49 -4.31
N GLN A 66 -0.69 30.21 -3.27
CA GLN A 66 -1.49 28.99 -3.16
C GLN A 66 -2.45 28.78 -4.34
N SER A 67 -3.08 29.85 -4.85
CA SER A 67 -4.02 29.78 -5.97
C SER A 67 -3.39 29.16 -7.22
N TYR A 68 -2.14 29.51 -7.53
CA TYR A 68 -1.39 28.92 -8.65
C TYR A 68 -1.33 27.39 -8.55
N TYR A 69 -1.04 26.87 -7.35
CA TYR A 69 -0.96 25.44 -7.11
C TYR A 69 -2.33 24.75 -7.14
N VAL A 70 -3.38 25.42 -6.67
CA VAL A 70 -4.76 24.91 -6.70
C VAL A 70 -5.24 24.77 -8.14
N GLU A 71 -5.11 25.84 -8.93
CA GLU A 71 -5.54 25.89 -10.34
C GLU A 71 -4.71 24.96 -11.22
N GLY A 72 -3.38 24.99 -11.06
CA GLY A 72 -2.46 24.15 -11.82
C GLY A 72 -2.68 22.67 -11.54
N LEU A 73 -2.85 22.27 -10.26
CA LEU A 73 -3.11 20.88 -9.91
C LEU A 73 -4.44 20.42 -10.50
N ARG A 74 -5.50 21.23 -10.38
CA ARG A 74 -6.80 20.90 -10.97
C ARG A 74 -6.69 20.71 -12.48
N ALA A 75 -5.98 21.59 -13.19
CA ALA A 75 -5.79 21.49 -14.63
C ALA A 75 -5.03 20.20 -15.03
N GLN A 76 -3.95 19.86 -14.32
CA GLN A 76 -3.20 18.63 -14.59
C GLN A 76 -4.04 17.37 -14.34
N LEU A 77 -4.81 17.35 -13.25
CA LEU A 77 -5.72 16.24 -12.94
C LEU A 77 -6.82 16.09 -14.00
N GLN A 78 -7.43 17.20 -14.43
CA GLN A 78 -8.43 17.20 -15.50
C GLN A 78 -7.86 16.60 -16.80
N GLN A 79 -6.66 17.02 -17.20
CA GLN A 79 -6.03 16.49 -18.40
C GLN A 79 -5.64 15.01 -18.28
N ALA A 80 -5.11 14.59 -17.13
CA ALA A 80 -4.74 13.20 -16.89
C ALA A 80 -5.97 12.28 -16.95
N VAL A 81 -7.07 12.66 -16.29
CA VAL A 81 -8.32 11.90 -16.34
C VAL A 81 -8.88 11.88 -17.76
N GLN A 82 -8.86 13.01 -18.48
CA GLN A 82 -9.34 13.06 -19.86
C GLN A 82 -8.56 12.11 -20.78
N ARG A 83 -7.23 12.04 -20.66
CA ARG A 83 -6.41 11.09 -21.43
C ARG A 83 -6.77 9.64 -21.11
N GLN A 84 -6.98 9.32 -19.82
CA GLN A 84 -7.29 7.95 -19.39
C GLN A 84 -8.74 7.53 -19.65
N MET A 85 -9.63 8.47 -19.99
CA MET A 85 -11.00 8.19 -20.43
C MET A 85 -11.11 7.78 -21.90
N ILE A 86 -10.04 7.90 -22.71
CA ILE A 86 -10.04 7.50 -24.12
C ILE A 86 -10.12 5.97 -24.21
N SER A 87 -11.20 5.45 -24.79
CA SER A 87 -11.46 4.00 -24.88
C SER A 87 -12.59 3.71 -25.88
N ASP A 88 -12.45 2.63 -26.65
CA ASP A 88 -13.52 2.08 -27.51
C ASP A 88 -14.44 1.11 -26.76
N VAL A 89 -14.12 0.84 -25.49
CA VAL A 89 -14.85 -0.08 -24.61
C VAL A 89 -15.30 0.63 -23.32
N PRO A 90 -16.33 0.13 -22.61
CA PRO A 90 -16.88 0.81 -21.44
C PRO A 90 -15.83 1.06 -20.34
N VAL A 91 -15.79 2.32 -19.89
CA VAL A 91 -14.93 2.80 -18.80
C VAL A 91 -15.78 3.05 -17.56
N GLY A 92 -15.35 2.46 -16.44
CA GLY A 92 -15.89 2.73 -15.12
C GLY A 92 -14.80 3.20 -14.15
N ALA A 93 -15.12 3.24 -12.86
CA ALA A 93 -14.15 3.59 -11.83
C ALA A 93 -14.37 2.86 -10.50
N PHE A 94 -13.28 2.64 -9.78
CA PHE A 94 -13.33 2.33 -8.34
C PHE A 94 -13.85 3.56 -7.58
N LEU A 95 -14.78 3.38 -6.65
CA LEU A 95 -15.33 4.46 -5.82
C LEU A 95 -15.40 4.07 -4.35
N SER A 96 -14.35 4.38 -3.59
CA SER A 96 -14.32 4.13 -2.13
C SER A 96 -14.97 5.24 -1.31
N GLY A 97 -15.44 6.32 -1.93
CA GLY A 97 -15.90 7.53 -1.24
C GLY A 97 -14.77 8.30 -0.52
N GLY A 98 -13.50 7.97 -0.80
CA GLY A 98 -12.33 8.77 -0.40
C GLY A 98 -12.08 9.94 -1.35
N LEU A 99 -11.25 10.90 -0.94
CA LEU A 99 -10.89 12.07 -1.76
C LEU A 99 -10.41 11.68 -3.16
N ASP A 100 -9.50 10.71 -3.24
CA ASP A 100 -8.80 10.37 -4.48
C ASP A 100 -9.75 9.77 -5.51
N SER A 101 -10.47 8.69 -5.16
CA SER A 101 -11.44 8.06 -6.06
C SER A 101 -12.58 9.02 -6.43
N SER A 102 -13.03 9.84 -5.48
CA SER A 102 -14.11 10.80 -5.72
C SER A 102 -13.67 11.91 -6.68
N ALA A 103 -12.42 12.36 -6.59
CA ALA A 103 -11.83 13.31 -7.52
C ALA A 103 -11.77 12.71 -8.93
N ILE A 104 -11.30 11.47 -9.08
CA ILE A 104 -11.28 10.78 -10.37
C ILE A 104 -12.68 10.67 -10.98
N VAL A 105 -13.67 10.22 -10.21
CA VAL A 105 -15.06 10.11 -10.68
C VAL A 105 -15.62 11.49 -11.06
N GLY A 106 -15.44 12.50 -10.20
CA GLY A 106 -15.92 13.85 -10.48
C GLY A 106 -15.32 14.42 -11.76
N LEU A 107 -14.00 14.31 -11.93
CA LEU A 107 -13.28 14.81 -13.11
C LEU A 107 -13.66 14.05 -14.38
N ALA A 108 -13.87 12.73 -14.29
CA ALA A 108 -14.34 11.92 -15.41
C ALA A 108 -15.76 12.32 -15.86
N ARG A 109 -16.61 12.70 -14.89
CA ARG A 109 -18.00 13.10 -15.13
C ARG A 109 -18.19 14.56 -15.53
N GLU A 110 -17.22 15.45 -15.30
CA GLU A 110 -17.29 16.85 -15.79
C GLU A 110 -17.38 16.94 -17.33
N ARG A 111 -16.86 15.94 -18.06
CA ARG A 111 -16.78 15.96 -19.53
C ARG A 111 -17.38 14.74 -20.22
N SER A 112 -17.94 13.80 -19.46
CA SER A 112 -18.60 12.60 -20.01
C SER A 112 -20.10 12.69 -19.78
N ASN A 113 -20.87 12.58 -20.88
CA ASN A 113 -22.33 12.49 -20.85
C ASN A 113 -22.84 11.05 -20.99
N GLY A 114 -21.94 10.08 -21.22
CA GLY A 114 -22.30 8.67 -21.39
C GLY A 114 -22.57 7.95 -20.08
N ALA A 115 -23.00 6.69 -20.17
CA ALA A 115 -23.07 5.80 -19.00
C ALA A 115 -21.68 5.67 -18.36
N PHE A 116 -21.63 5.69 -17.03
CA PHE A 116 -20.38 5.57 -16.27
C PHE A 116 -20.64 4.79 -14.99
N SER A 117 -20.08 3.60 -14.91
CA SER A 117 -20.30 2.69 -13.80
C SER A 117 -19.24 2.88 -12.72
N THR A 118 -19.66 2.89 -11.46
CA THR A 118 -18.76 2.99 -10.31
C THR A 118 -18.92 1.79 -9.41
N TYR A 119 -17.79 1.27 -8.93
CA TYR A 119 -17.75 0.01 -8.18
C TYR A 119 -17.14 0.24 -6.81
N THR A 120 -17.80 -0.29 -5.79
CA THR A 120 -17.32 -0.26 -4.41
C THR A 120 -17.59 -1.58 -3.72
N ILE A 121 -16.99 -1.75 -2.54
CA ILE A 121 -17.12 -2.96 -1.75
C ILE A 121 -17.89 -2.68 -0.48
N LYS A 122 -18.68 -3.66 -0.07
CA LYS A 122 -19.38 -3.69 1.19
C LYS A 122 -18.94 -4.92 1.96
N PHE A 123 -18.45 -4.69 3.17
CA PHE A 123 -18.09 -5.76 4.09
C PHE A 123 -19.33 -6.21 4.87
N SER A 124 -19.30 -7.45 5.38
CA SER A 124 -20.33 -7.92 6.30
C SER A 124 -20.35 -7.07 7.58
N GLU A 125 -21.48 -7.06 8.30
CA GLU A 125 -21.58 -6.34 9.58
C GLU A 125 -20.58 -6.87 10.61
N GLU A 126 -20.30 -8.18 10.60
CA GLU A 126 -19.33 -8.82 11.48
C GLU A 126 -17.91 -8.33 11.18
N ASP A 127 -17.49 -8.37 9.91
CA ASP A 127 -16.17 -7.89 9.48
C ASP A 127 -15.99 -6.40 9.79
N SER A 128 -17.02 -5.59 9.50
CA SER A 128 -17.01 -4.15 9.77
C SER A 128 -16.81 -3.86 11.26
N ARG A 129 -17.41 -4.65 12.14
CA ARG A 129 -17.29 -4.51 13.60
C ARG A 129 -15.91 -4.94 14.11
N LEU A 130 -15.37 -6.06 13.61
CA LEU A 130 -14.06 -6.57 14.02
C LEU A 130 -12.92 -5.63 13.61
N GLU A 131 -13.01 -5.05 12.41
CA GLU A 131 -12.02 -4.13 11.89
C GLU A 131 -12.23 -2.68 12.32
N ALA A 132 -13.41 -2.36 12.87
CA ALA A 132 -13.88 -1.00 13.13
C ALA A 132 -13.80 -0.13 11.87
N MET A 133 -14.28 -0.66 10.74
CA MET A 133 -14.27 0.06 9.48
C MET A 133 -15.31 1.18 9.49
N PRO A 134 -14.96 2.39 9.01
CA PRO A 134 -15.95 3.42 8.76
C PRO A 134 -16.92 2.99 7.66
N ASP A 135 -18.15 3.49 7.72
CA ASP A 135 -19.12 3.31 6.64
C ASP A 135 -18.69 4.15 5.42
N ASP A 136 -17.75 3.62 4.65
CA ASP A 136 -17.22 4.22 3.41
C ASP A 136 -18.29 4.23 2.30
N ALA A 137 -19.16 3.22 2.31
CA ALA A 137 -20.21 3.05 1.31
C ALA A 137 -21.15 4.26 1.27
N LYS A 138 -21.46 4.90 2.40
CA LYS A 138 -22.29 6.12 2.40
C LYS A 138 -21.66 7.27 1.58
N TYR A 139 -20.34 7.43 1.64
CA TYR A 139 -19.63 8.47 0.90
C TYR A 139 -19.54 8.13 -0.59
N ALA A 140 -19.38 6.85 -0.91
CA ALA A 140 -19.44 6.36 -2.29
C ALA A 140 -20.81 6.64 -2.91
N ARG A 141 -21.91 6.29 -2.22
CA ARG A 141 -23.29 6.59 -2.66
C ARG A 141 -23.52 8.09 -2.90
N LEU A 142 -23.04 8.95 -2.00
CA LEU A 142 -23.17 10.40 -2.15
C LEU A 142 -22.50 10.91 -3.43
N ILE A 143 -21.28 10.42 -3.72
CA ILE A 143 -20.55 10.80 -4.93
C ILE A 143 -21.23 10.24 -6.18
N ALA A 144 -21.68 8.99 -6.13
CA ALA A 144 -22.43 8.39 -7.23
C ALA A 144 -23.71 9.16 -7.54
N GLN A 145 -24.47 9.56 -6.51
CA GLN A 145 -25.67 10.38 -6.67
C GLN A 145 -25.36 11.76 -7.24
N ARG A 146 -24.31 12.42 -6.74
CA ARG A 146 -23.89 13.75 -7.21
C ARG A 146 -23.55 13.77 -8.70
N PHE A 147 -22.90 12.72 -9.20
CA PHE A 147 -22.42 12.67 -10.59
C PHE A 147 -23.25 11.75 -11.50
N GLY A 148 -24.36 11.20 -11.00
CA GLY A 148 -25.29 10.37 -11.74
C GLY A 148 -24.63 9.12 -12.34
N THR A 149 -23.83 8.39 -11.55
CA THR A 149 -23.15 7.16 -12.01
C THR A 149 -24.00 5.92 -11.73
N GLU A 150 -23.87 4.88 -12.55
CA GLU A 150 -24.42 3.56 -12.24
C GLU A 150 -23.59 2.91 -11.14
N HIS A 151 -24.09 2.91 -9.90
CA HIS A 151 -23.30 2.51 -8.73
C HIS A 151 -23.55 1.07 -8.34
N HIS A 152 -22.47 0.29 -8.25
CA HIS A 152 -22.48 -1.11 -7.88
C HIS A 152 -21.77 -1.32 -6.54
N GLU A 153 -22.50 -1.84 -5.55
CA GLU A 153 -21.96 -2.25 -4.25
C GLU A 153 -21.78 -3.77 -4.22
N ILE A 154 -20.54 -4.21 -4.05
CA ILE A 154 -20.16 -5.63 -4.13
C ILE A 154 -19.95 -6.16 -2.72
N ASN A 155 -20.75 -7.14 -2.31
CA ASN A 155 -20.57 -7.80 -1.02
C ASN A 155 -19.33 -8.72 -1.06
N ILE A 156 -18.36 -8.44 -0.20
CA ILE A 156 -17.15 -9.28 -0.08
C ILE A 156 -17.42 -10.44 0.87
N ALA A 157 -17.55 -11.64 0.31
CA ALA A 157 -17.48 -12.90 1.04
C ALA A 157 -16.71 -13.97 0.23
N PRO A 158 -15.45 -13.70 -0.16
CA PRO A 158 -14.70 -14.65 -0.97
C PRO A 158 -14.38 -15.91 -0.18
N ASN A 159 -14.46 -17.07 -0.83
CA ASN A 159 -13.79 -18.25 -0.31
C ASN A 159 -12.26 -18.05 -0.45
N LEU A 160 -11.63 -17.60 0.64
CA LEU A 160 -10.20 -17.28 0.65
C LEU A 160 -9.33 -18.51 0.35
N VAL A 161 -9.79 -19.72 0.71
CA VAL A 161 -9.07 -20.96 0.47
C VAL A 161 -8.88 -21.20 -1.03
N ASP A 162 -9.91 -20.89 -1.83
CA ASP A 162 -9.86 -21.05 -3.29
C ASP A 162 -9.24 -19.83 -3.98
N LEU A 163 -9.53 -18.63 -3.46
CA LEU A 163 -9.15 -17.39 -4.12
C LEU A 163 -7.68 -17.03 -3.91
N LEU A 164 -7.13 -17.22 -2.72
CA LEU A 164 -5.76 -16.79 -2.40
C LEU A 164 -4.70 -17.45 -3.31
N PRO A 165 -4.72 -18.77 -3.57
CA PRO A 165 -3.79 -19.39 -4.51
C PRO A 165 -3.88 -18.80 -5.92
N LYS A 166 -5.11 -18.50 -6.40
CA LYS A 166 -5.31 -17.86 -7.70
C LYS A 166 -4.70 -16.46 -7.75
N ILE A 167 -4.95 -15.65 -6.72
CA ILE A 167 -4.38 -14.30 -6.65
C ILE A 167 -2.85 -14.37 -6.60
N LEU A 168 -2.26 -15.24 -5.78
CA LEU A 168 -0.81 -15.37 -5.70
C LEU A 168 -0.16 -15.86 -6.99
N TRP A 169 -0.83 -16.74 -7.73
CA TRP A 169 -0.40 -17.11 -9.06
C TRP A 169 -0.31 -15.90 -10.00
N HIS A 170 -1.32 -15.03 -9.99
CA HIS A 170 -1.33 -13.83 -10.84
C HIS A 170 -0.41 -12.73 -10.36
N LEU A 171 -0.18 -12.61 -9.04
CA LEU A 171 0.74 -11.62 -8.48
C LEU A 171 2.20 -11.94 -8.79
N ASP A 172 2.52 -13.22 -9.08
CA ASP A 172 3.84 -13.82 -9.39
C ASP A 172 4.96 -13.62 -8.34
N GLU A 173 4.76 -12.70 -7.41
CA GLU A 173 5.55 -12.48 -6.20
C GLU A 173 4.67 -12.70 -4.96
N PRO A 174 5.25 -13.08 -3.81
CA PRO A 174 4.54 -13.23 -2.54
C PRO A 174 4.20 -11.87 -1.90
N ILE A 175 3.51 -11.01 -2.65
CA ILE A 175 3.02 -9.72 -2.16
C ILE A 175 1.95 -9.99 -1.10
N ALA A 176 2.23 -9.57 0.13
CA ALA A 176 1.41 -9.84 1.30
C ALA A 176 0.48 -8.67 1.67
N ASP A 177 0.02 -7.91 0.68
CA ASP A 177 -1.03 -6.90 0.86
C ASP A 177 -2.41 -7.50 0.51
N PRO A 178 -3.34 -7.61 1.48
CA PRO A 178 -4.66 -8.18 1.23
C PRO A 178 -5.54 -7.31 0.33
N ALA A 179 -5.17 -6.06 0.04
CA ALA A 179 -5.89 -5.18 -0.90
C ALA A 179 -5.98 -5.78 -2.31
N ALA A 180 -5.02 -6.62 -2.71
CA ALA A 180 -5.05 -7.34 -3.99
C ALA A 180 -6.34 -8.17 -4.18
N ILE A 181 -6.83 -8.80 -3.11
CA ILE A 181 -8.06 -9.60 -3.13
C ILE A 181 -9.27 -8.70 -3.40
N ASN A 182 -9.37 -7.58 -2.69
CA ASN A 182 -10.46 -6.63 -2.88
C ASN A 182 -10.46 -6.06 -4.30
N THR A 183 -9.27 -5.68 -4.81
CA THR A 183 -9.12 -5.19 -6.18
C THR A 183 -9.59 -6.21 -7.20
N TYR A 184 -9.20 -7.48 -7.07
CA TYR A 184 -9.66 -8.54 -7.97
C TYR A 184 -11.18 -8.76 -7.90
N VAL A 185 -11.76 -8.81 -6.69
CA VAL A 185 -13.21 -9.02 -6.51
C VAL A 185 -14.01 -7.89 -7.17
N ILE A 186 -13.54 -6.64 -7.02
CA ILE A 186 -14.15 -5.48 -7.69
C ILE A 186 -14.03 -5.58 -9.20
N ALA A 187 -12.82 -5.84 -9.70
CA ALA A 187 -12.55 -5.94 -11.12
C ALA A 187 -13.36 -7.07 -11.77
N LYS A 188 -13.50 -8.21 -11.09
CA LYS A 188 -14.32 -9.33 -11.55
C LYS A 188 -15.79 -8.95 -11.69
N ALA A 189 -16.36 -8.30 -10.68
CA ALA A 189 -17.75 -7.82 -10.77
C ALA A 189 -17.94 -6.74 -11.85
N ALA A 190 -16.95 -5.88 -12.05
CA ALA A 190 -16.95 -4.92 -13.16
C ALA A 190 -16.94 -5.61 -14.52
N LYS A 191 -16.11 -6.65 -14.69
CA LYS A 191 -16.07 -7.46 -15.90
C LYS A 191 -17.41 -8.14 -16.18
N GLU A 192 -18.01 -8.75 -15.15
CA GLU A 192 -19.32 -9.43 -15.24
C GLU A 192 -20.46 -8.47 -15.60
N SER A 193 -20.32 -7.17 -15.29
CA SER A 193 -21.26 -6.11 -15.69
C SER A 193 -20.90 -5.42 -17.01
N GLY A 194 -19.89 -5.92 -17.75
CA GLY A 194 -19.51 -5.41 -19.07
C GLY A 194 -18.48 -4.27 -19.07
N THR A 195 -18.01 -3.83 -17.90
CA THR A 195 -16.93 -2.83 -17.81
C THR A 195 -15.57 -3.51 -17.99
N THR A 196 -14.71 -2.93 -18.83
CA THR A 196 -13.41 -3.51 -19.18
C THR A 196 -12.22 -2.62 -18.80
N VAL A 197 -12.49 -1.35 -18.50
CA VAL A 197 -11.50 -0.40 -18.00
C VAL A 197 -12.01 0.20 -16.70
N LEU A 198 -11.17 0.24 -15.67
CA LEU A 198 -11.48 0.87 -14.39
C LEU A 198 -10.44 1.94 -14.04
N LEU A 199 -10.90 3.19 -13.94
CA LEU A 199 -10.11 4.24 -13.33
C LEU A 199 -9.98 4.02 -11.81
N ASN A 200 -8.81 4.28 -11.24
CA ASN A 200 -8.56 4.14 -9.81
C ASN A 200 -7.80 5.34 -9.23
N GLY A 201 -7.79 5.46 -7.90
CA GLY A 201 -7.16 6.57 -7.17
C GLY A 201 -5.75 6.29 -6.65
N MET A 202 -5.02 5.31 -7.20
CA MET A 202 -3.66 4.98 -6.75
C MET A 202 -2.69 6.15 -6.99
N GLY A 203 -1.71 6.33 -6.10
CA GLY A 203 -0.72 7.42 -6.16
C GLY A 203 -1.11 8.68 -5.39
N GLY A 204 -2.40 8.85 -5.04
CA GLY A 204 -2.85 10.06 -4.35
C GLY A 204 -2.22 10.25 -2.96
N ASP A 205 -1.90 9.18 -2.25
CA ASP A 205 -1.30 9.27 -0.91
C ASP A 205 0.21 9.47 -0.95
N GLU A 206 0.89 8.80 -1.87
CA GLU A 206 2.34 8.81 -2.07
C GLU A 206 2.79 10.17 -2.58
N ILE A 207 2.08 10.73 -3.55
CA ILE A 207 2.45 11.97 -4.23
C ILE A 207 2.11 13.21 -3.39
N PHE A 208 0.98 13.17 -2.67
CA PHE A 208 0.41 14.33 -1.94
C PHE A 208 0.43 14.20 -0.41
N ALA A 209 1.30 13.33 0.12
CA ALA A 209 1.49 13.15 1.56
C ALA A 209 0.21 12.74 2.34
N GLY A 210 -0.52 11.74 1.84
CA GLY A 210 -1.81 11.32 2.37
C GLY A 210 -1.80 10.35 3.55
N TYR A 211 -0.74 9.56 3.69
CA TYR A 211 -0.64 8.59 4.78
C TYR A 211 -0.44 9.24 6.15
N ARG A 212 -0.95 8.57 7.20
CA ARG A 212 -0.76 8.97 8.60
C ARG A 212 0.71 9.04 8.99
N LYS A 213 1.57 8.18 8.40
CA LYS A 213 3.02 8.17 8.62
C LYS A 213 3.69 9.49 8.19
N HIS A 214 3.19 10.16 7.15
CA HIS A 214 3.71 11.46 6.71
C HIS A 214 3.45 12.54 7.77
N LEU A 215 2.20 12.65 8.21
CA LEU A 215 1.81 13.60 9.25
C LEU A 215 2.53 13.32 10.57
N ALA A 216 2.59 12.05 10.99
CA ALA A 216 3.32 11.64 12.18
C ALA A 216 4.81 12.02 12.10
N SER A 217 5.45 11.83 10.94
CA SER A 217 6.87 12.19 10.75
C SER A 217 7.09 13.71 10.84
N MET A 218 6.18 14.52 10.29
CA MET A 218 6.24 15.98 10.41
C MET A 218 5.99 16.45 11.84
N LEU A 219 5.03 15.86 12.54
CA LEU A 219 4.79 16.13 13.96
C LEU A 219 6.00 15.75 14.82
N ALA A 220 6.68 14.65 14.50
CA ALA A 220 7.90 14.21 15.19
C ALA A 220 9.06 15.20 15.01
N ILE A 221 9.17 15.89 13.85
CA ILE A 221 10.16 16.97 13.68
C ILE A 221 9.85 18.13 14.62
N THR A 222 8.60 18.60 14.66
CA THR A 222 8.20 19.68 15.56
C THR A 222 8.38 19.30 17.03
N TYR A 223 8.01 18.06 17.40
CA TYR A 223 8.21 17.52 18.73
C TYR A 223 9.69 17.50 19.14
N ARG A 224 10.60 17.14 18.23
CA ARG A 224 12.05 17.10 18.49
C ARG A 224 12.68 18.48 18.71
N ARG A 225 12.02 19.58 18.29
CA ARG A 225 12.45 20.95 18.62
C ARG A 225 12.28 21.27 20.11
N ILE A 226 11.42 20.53 20.82
CA ILE A 226 11.27 20.68 22.27
C ILE A 226 12.53 20.13 22.96
N PRO A 227 13.18 20.89 23.86
CA PRO A 227 14.34 20.43 24.61
C PRO A 227 14.11 19.09 25.30
N ARG A 228 15.13 18.22 25.27
CA ARG A 228 15.02 16.81 25.72
C ARG A 228 14.53 16.67 27.16
N PHE A 229 14.92 17.58 28.06
CA PHE A 229 14.50 17.54 29.47
C PHE A 229 13.00 17.81 29.63
N LEU A 230 12.42 18.74 28.86
CA LEU A 230 10.98 19.00 28.85
C LEU A 230 10.20 17.84 28.24
N ARG A 231 10.73 17.22 27.17
CA ARG A 231 10.13 16.03 26.56
C ARG A 231 10.02 14.88 27.56
N LYS A 232 11.13 14.59 28.27
CA LYS A 232 11.18 13.56 29.31
C LYS A 232 10.21 13.86 30.46
N ALA A 233 10.26 15.08 30.99
CA ALA A 233 9.48 15.47 32.17
C ALA A 233 7.97 15.55 31.92
N LEU A 234 7.55 16.15 30.80
CA LEU A 234 6.14 16.48 30.54
C LEU A 234 5.41 15.45 29.69
N VAL A 235 6.09 14.80 28.74
CA VAL A 235 5.45 13.96 27.72
C VAL A 235 5.73 12.48 27.92
N GLU A 236 6.99 12.10 28.09
CA GLU A 236 7.38 10.69 28.21
C GLU A 236 6.89 10.11 29.56
N SER A 237 7.09 10.81 30.67
CA SER A 237 6.59 10.37 32.00
C SER A 237 5.09 10.13 32.03
N PHE A 238 4.28 11.01 31.43
CA PHE A 238 2.82 10.85 31.36
C PHE A 238 2.40 9.66 30.49
N VAL A 239 3.08 9.43 29.37
CA VAL A 239 2.75 8.32 28.46
C VAL A 239 3.24 6.97 29.01
N HIS A 240 4.35 6.94 29.76
CA HIS A 240 4.83 5.71 30.41
C HIS A 240 3.93 5.26 31.57
N VAL A 241 3.37 6.20 32.34
CA VAL A 241 2.45 5.94 33.46
C VAL A 241 1.02 5.62 32.99
N ALA A 242 0.64 6.03 31.78
CA ALA A 242 -0.69 5.71 31.24
C ALA A 242 -0.86 4.18 31.06
N PRO A 243 -1.85 3.56 31.75
CA PRO A 243 -2.10 2.13 31.64
C PRO A 243 -2.54 1.77 30.22
N VAL A 244 -1.92 0.74 29.65
CA VAL A 244 -2.23 0.27 28.27
C VAL A 244 -3.51 -0.55 28.24
N THR A 245 -4.00 -0.96 29.41
CA THR A 245 -5.16 -1.84 29.62
C THR A 245 -5.89 -1.45 30.91
N PHE A 246 -7.11 -0.91 30.78
CA PHE A 246 -8.10 -0.90 31.84
C PHE A 246 -9.47 -1.17 31.19
N SER A 247 -10.10 -2.29 31.55
CA SER A 247 -11.24 -2.92 30.86
C SER A 247 -10.91 -3.41 29.42
N GLN A 248 -11.65 -4.39 28.93
CA GLN A 248 -11.38 -5.15 27.69
C GLN A 248 -11.43 -4.34 26.35
N ARG A 249 -11.29 -3.01 26.40
CA ARG A 249 -11.04 -2.14 25.25
C ARG A 249 -9.84 -1.24 25.54
N GLY A 250 -8.64 -1.73 25.24
CA GLY A 250 -7.41 -0.95 25.42
C GLY A 250 -7.46 0.36 24.64
N TRP A 251 -7.01 1.45 25.26
CA TRP A 251 -6.95 2.77 24.64
C TRP A 251 -6.04 2.72 23.41
N ARG A 252 -6.64 2.65 22.21
CA ARG A 252 -5.93 2.77 20.93
C ARG A 252 -5.00 3.99 20.96
N THR A 253 -5.45 5.10 21.52
CA THR A 253 -4.69 6.36 21.68
C THR A 253 -3.38 6.20 22.46
N ALA A 254 -3.38 5.47 23.58
CA ALA A 254 -2.18 5.26 24.40
C ALA A 254 -1.12 4.40 23.68
N ARG A 255 -1.53 3.36 22.94
CA ARG A 255 -0.62 2.58 22.09
C ARG A 255 -0.02 3.40 20.96
N TRP A 256 -0.83 4.27 20.34
CA TRP A 256 -0.37 5.17 19.29
C TRP A 256 0.60 6.23 19.83
N ALA A 257 0.35 6.77 21.03
CA ALA A 257 1.25 7.70 21.70
C ALA A 257 2.60 7.04 22.06
N LYS A 258 2.60 5.82 22.62
CA LYS A 258 3.82 5.07 22.91
C LYS A 258 4.63 4.78 21.64
N ARG A 259 3.97 4.33 20.57
CA ARG A 259 4.61 4.12 19.26
C ARG A 259 5.18 5.41 18.69
N PHE A 260 4.43 6.52 18.76
CA PHE A 260 4.88 7.83 18.29
C PHE A 260 6.12 8.31 19.04
N ILE A 261 6.14 8.21 20.38
CA ILE A 261 7.29 8.62 21.19
C ILE A 261 8.52 7.76 20.87
N LYS A 262 8.35 6.42 20.81
CA LYS A 262 9.44 5.50 20.41
C LYS A 262 9.98 5.91 19.03
N SER A 263 9.09 6.14 18.06
CA SER A 263 9.43 6.54 16.70
C SER A 263 10.16 7.89 16.66
N ALA A 264 9.68 8.88 17.41
CA ALA A 264 10.26 10.23 17.45
C ALA A 264 11.63 10.29 18.15
N GLY A 265 12.02 9.22 18.86
CA GLY A 265 13.35 9.07 19.44
C GLY A 265 14.44 8.71 18.43
N TYR A 266 14.08 8.17 17.26
CA TYR A 266 15.01 7.85 16.18
C TYR A 266 15.29 9.06 15.28
N ASP A 267 16.34 8.95 14.46
CA ASP A 267 16.58 9.82 13.31
C ASP A 267 15.33 9.87 12.39
N PRO A 268 14.97 11.03 11.76
CA PRO A 268 13.75 11.14 10.96
C PRO A 268 13.63 10.07 9.86
N VAL A 269 14.70 9.83 9.11
CA VAL A 269 14.70 8.88 8.00
C VAL A 269 14.49 7.46 8.52
N ASN A 270 15.23 7.07 9.56
CA ASN A 270 15.05 5.78 10.22
C ASN A 270 13.63 5.58 10.78
N SER A 271 13.05 6.63 11.38
CA SER A 271 11.68 6.60 11.88
C SER A 271 10.67 6.41 10.74
N PHE A 272 10.89 7.05 9.58
CA PHE A 272 10.01 6.90 8.43
C PHE A 272 10.10 5.49 7.84
N ILE A 273 11.31 4.99 7.59
CA ILE A 273 11.53 3.63 7.08
C ILE A 273 10.98 2.59 8.06
N GLY A 274 11.17 2.83 9.37
CA GLY A 274 10.59 2.00 10.43
C GLY A 274 9.07 1.90 10.39
N SER A 275 8.36 2.88 9.81
CA SER A 275 6.90 2.84 9.71
C SER A 275 6.37 1.80 8.72
N TYR A 276 7.23 1.28 7.84
CA TYR A 276 6.93 0.16 6.94
C TYR A 276 7.18 -1.21 7.58
N SER A 277 7.99 -1.26 8.62
CA SER A 277 8.49 -2.50 9.21
C SER A 277 7.42 -3.19 10.06
N TYR A 278 7.17 -4.46 9.77
CA TYR A 278 6.32 -5.31 10.61
C TYR A 278 7.06 -5.92 11.79
N TYR A 279 8.40 -5.91 11.80
CA TYR A 279 9.25 -6.42 12.87
C TYR A 279 10.27 -5.37 13.31
N ASP A 280 10.59 -5.30 14.61
CA ASP A 280 11.80 -4.63 15.07
C ASP A 280 13.04 -5.55 14.99
N GLU A 281 14.23 -5.04 15.32
CA GLU A 281 15.49 -5.79 15.21
C GLU A 281 15.43 -7.13 15.95
N THR A 282 14.99 -7.11 17.20
CA THR A 282 14.97 -8.28 18.07
C THR A 282 13.96 -9.30 17.56
N GLU A 283 12.76 -8.84 17.18
CA GLU A 283 11.73 -9.70 16.62
C GLU A 283 12.18 -10.33 15.28
N PHE A 284 12.84 -9.54 14.43
CA PHE A 284 13.34 -10.00 13.12
C PHE A 284 14.44 -11.06 13.27
N GLN A 285 15.38 -10.84 14.20
CA GLN A 285 16.40 -11.82 14.55
C GLN A 285 15.81 -13.13 15.09
N GLN A 286 14.76 -13.05 15.93
CA GLN A 286 14.10 -14.23 16.47
C GLN A 286 13.28 -15.00 15.42
N LEU A 287 12.76 -14.30 14.40
CA LEU A 287 11.93 -14.86 13.35
C LEU A 287 12.71 -15.72 12.37
N LEU A 288 13.92 -15.31 11.98
CA LEU A 288 14.72 -15.98 10.98
C LEU A 288 15.51 -17.16 11.56
N ALA A 289 15.77 -18.17 10.75
CA ALA A 289 16.79 -19.15 11.08
C ALA A 289 18.19 -18.46 11.04
N PRO A 290 19.12 -18.82 11.95
CA PRO A 290 20.37 -18.07 12.14
C PRO A 290 21.20 -17.85 10.87
N GLU A 291 21.23 -18.83 9.98
CA GLU A 291 21.98 -18.81 8.72
C GLU A 291 21.40 -17.84 7.67
N PHE A 292 20.12 -17.45 7.82
CA PHE A 292 19.44 -16.51 6.91
C PHE A 292 19.25 -15.13 7.54
N TYR A 293 19.77 -14.90 8.74
CA TYR A 293 19.67 -13.61 9.40
C TYR A 293 20.65 -12.60 8.82
N THR A 294 20.17 -11.38 8.60
CA THR A 294 20.99 -10.19 8.33
C THR A 294 20.47 -9.06 9.22
N PRO A 295 21.35 -8.30 9.90
CA PRO A 295 20.92 -7.15 10.69
C PRO A 295 20.00 -6.23 9.88
N ARG A 296 18.93 -5.73 10.50
CA ARG A 296 17.83 -5.08 9.75
C ARG A 296 18.33 -3.90 8.93
N ASP A 297 19.21 -3.08 9.49
CA ASP A 297 19.84 -1.92 8.84
C ASP A 297 20.70 -2.28 7.62
N GLN A 298 21.15 -3.53 7.55
CA GLN A 298 21.89 -4.09 6.44
C GLN A 298 21.00 -4.87 5.46
N THR A 299 19.69 -5.00 5.67
CA THR A 299 18.84 -5.67 4.68
C THR A 299 18.69 -4.83 3.41
N TYR A 300 18.63 -5.49 2.25
CA TYR A 300 18.34 -4.84 0.96
C TYR A 300 17.18 -3.82 0.98
N PRO A 301 15.99 -4.15 1.53
CA PRO A 301 14.86 -3.22 1.51
C PRO A 301 15.14 -1.94 2.31
N LEU A 302 15.90 -1.99 3.41
CA LEU A 302 16.29 -0.78 4.15
C LEU A 302 17.34 0.04 3.39
N ARG A 303 18.38 -0.61 2.85
CA ARG A 303 19.41 0.08 2.06
C ARG A 303 18.80 0.81 0.86
N ARG A 304 17.86 0.19 0.14
CA ARG A 304 17.17 0.83 -0.99
C ARG A 304 16.36 2.07 -0.61
N HIS A 305 15.74 2.09 0.59
CA HIS A 305 15.08 3.30 1.06
C HIS A 305 16.09 4.43 1.28
N PHE A 306 17.24 4.13 1.91
CA PHE A 306 18.30 5.12 2.09
C PHE A 306 18.84 5.66 0.76
N ASP A 307 19.07 4.78 -0.22
CA ASP A 307 19.51 5.19 -1.56
C ASP A 307 18.54 6.20 -2.19
N TYR A 308 17.23 5.97 -2.06
CA TYR A 308 16.23 6.90 -2.59
C TYR A 308 16.09 8.19 -1.78
N PHE A 309 16.32 8.16 -0.46
CA PHE A 309 16.44 9.39 0.33
C PHE A 309 17.65 10.21 -0.12
N SER A 310 18.78 9.58 -0.40
CA SER A 310 19.96 10.26 -0.95
C SER A 310 19.69 10.83 -2.34
N GLN A 311 18.99 10.10 -3.21
CA GLN A 311 18.61 10.58 -4.55
C GLN A 311 17.60 11.73 -4.53
N ALA A 312 16.73 11.78 -3.51
CA ALA A 312 15.79 12.88 -3.34
C ALA A 312 16.49 14.24 -3.12
N GLY A 313 17.78 14.23 -2.76
CA GLY A 313 18.62 15.42 -2.68
C GLY A 313 18.07 16.48 -1.73
N GLU A 314 18.00 17.72 -2.21
CA GLU A 314 17.63 18.89 -1.41
C GLU A 314 16.13 19.16 -1.32
N LEU A 315 15.29 18.20 -1.71
CA LEU A 315 13.86 18.29 -1.46
C LEU A 315 13.58 18.50 0.04
N GLU A 316 12.56 19.30 0.36
CA GLU A 316 12.06 19.38 1.73
C GLU A 316 11.70 17.99 2.25
N TYR A 317 11.95 17.71 3.53
CA TYR A 317 11.81 16.35 4.10
C TYR A 317 10.47 15.66 3.79
N LEU A 318 9.35 16.40 3.77
CA LEU A 318 8.06 15.85 3.36
C LEU A 318 8.04 15.39 1.89
N ASN A 319 8.65 16.16 1.00
CA ASN A 319 8.80 15.82 -0.41
C ASN A 319 9.82 14.70 -0.63
N GLN A 320 10.86 14.57 0.21
CA GLN A 320 11.72 13.39 0.23
C GLN A 320 10.93 12.12 0.59
N MET A 321 10.07 12.16 1.62
CA MET A 321 9.18 11.04 1.95
C MET A 321 8.26 10.68 0.76
N CYS A 322 7.64 11.68 0.12
CA CYS A 322 6.78 11.45 -1.06
C CYS A 322 7.58 10.87 -2.24
N PHE A 323 8.83 11.32 -2.44
CA PHE A 323 9.74 10.82 -3.47
C PHE A 323 10.04 9.34 -3.25
N VAL A 324 10.43 8.96 -2.03
CA VAL A 324 10.72 7.58 -1.66
C VAL A 324 9.48 6.70 -1.82
N ASP A 325 8.30 7.15 -1.37
CA ASP A 325 7.04 6.43 -1.56
C ASP A 325 6.73 6.24 -3.06
N SER A 326 6.97 7.26 -3.88
CA SER A 326 6.75 7.21 -5.33
C SER A 326 7.76 6.32 -6.08
N LYS A 327 8.93 6.06 -5.50
CA LYS A 327 10.00 5.23 -6.08
C LYS A 327 10.02 3.78 -5.56
N MET A 328 9.48 3.53 -4.37
CA MET A 328 9.53 2.22 -3.69
C MET A 328 8.13 1.64 -3.48
N PHE A 329 7.28 2.37 -2.75
CA PHE A 329 6.00 1.85 -2.29
C PHE A 329 4.98 1.77 -3.43
N LEU A 330 4.90 2.84 -4.23
CA LEU A 330 3.96 2.93 -5.33
C LEU A 330 4.22 1.90 -6.44
N PRO A 331 5.41 1.81 -7.07
CA PRO A 331 5.64 0.88 -8.17
C PRO A 331 5.73 -0.58 -7.71
N SER A 332 6.39 -0.87 -6.59
CA SER A 332 6.66 -2.26 -6.17
C SER A 332 5.53 -2.89 -5.35
N LEU A 333 4.58 -2.10 -4.81
CA LEU A 333 3.41 -2.62 -4.10
C LEU A 333 2.10 -2.19 -4.76
N ASN A 334 1.73 -0.91 -4.65
CA ASN A 334 0.37 -0.48 -4.98
C ASN A 334 0.00 -0.66 -6.45
N LEU A 335 0.86 -0.20 -7.36
CA LEU A 335 0.67 -0.40 -8.79
C LEU A 335 0.80 -1.87 -9.15
N MET A 336 1.80 -2.57 -8.60
CA MET A 336 2.04 -3.99 -8.87
C MET A 336 0.84 -4.87 -8.57
N TYR A 337 0.28 -4.80 -7.35
CA TYR A 337 -0.87 -5.63 -7.03
C TYR A 337 -2.12 -5.15 -7.77
N SER A 338 -2.30 -3.85 -7.97
CA SER A 338 -3.52 -3.34 -8.59
C SER A 338 -3.62 -3.72 -10.06
N ASP A 339 -2.52 -3.60 -10.80
CA ASP A 339 -2.42 -4.00 -12.20
C ASP A 339 -2.69 -5.51 -12.33
N LYS A 340 -1.91 -6.33 -11.63
CA LYS A 340 -2.04 -7.80 -11.71
C LYS A 340 -3.40 -8.31 -11.23
N ALA A 341 -3.96 -7.73 -10.17
CA ALA A 341 -5.27 -8.16 -9.66
C ALA A 341 -6.42 -7.75 -10.60
N THR A 342 -6.38 -6.56 -11.21
CA THR A 342 -7.38 -6.16 -12.22
C THR A 342 -7.25 -7.00 -13.49
N MET A 343 -6.02 -7.22 -13.97
CA MET A 343 -5.74 -8.03 -15.16
C MET A 343 -6.08 -9.51 -14.96
N ALA A 344 -5.96 -10.05 -13.74
CA ALA A 344 -6.45 -11.39 -13.41
C ALA A 344 -7.97 -11.57 -13.60
N ALA A 345 -8.72 -10.48 -13.62
CA ALA A 345 -10.14 -10.43 -13.97
C ALA A 345 -10.41 -9.99 -15.42
N GLY A 346 -9.36 -9.74 -16.22
CA GLY A 346 -9.48 -9.27 -17.59
C GLY A 346 -10.01 -7.84 -17.71
N VAL A 347 -9.63 -6.98 -16.75
CA VAL A 347 -9.98 -5.55 -16.67
C VAL A 347 -8.70 -4.72 -16.58
N GLU A 348 -8.62 -3.68 -17.40
CA GLU A 348 -7.51 -2.72 -17.38
C GLU A 348 -7.69 -1.71 -16.24
N GLY A 349 -6.76 -1.68 -15.29
CA GLY A 349 -6.70 -0.66 -14.25
C GLY A 349 -5.93 0.58 -14.71
N ARG A 350 -6.55 1.76 -14.67
CA ARG A 350 -5.92 3.04 -15.04
C ARG A 350 -5.80 3.98 -13.84
N PRO A 351 -4.60 4.37 -13.40
CA PRO A 351 -4.38 5.32 -12.31
C PRO A 351 -4.12 6.76 -12.81
N PRO A 352 -5.08 7.70 -12.84
CA PRO A 352 -4.82 9.05 -13.37
C PRO A 352 -3.87 9.89 -12.53
N LEU A 353 -3.77 9.63 -11.23
CA LEU A 353 -2.94 10.44 -10.32
C LEU A 353 -1.43 10.21 -10.51
N VAL A 354 -1.03 9.12 -11.17
CA VAL A 354 0.39 8.82 -11.45
C VAL A 354 0.82 9.28 -12.85
N ASP A 355 -0.03 10.01 -13.57
CA ASP A 355 0.36 10.65 -14.83
C ASP A 355 1.59 11.54 -14.61
N HIS A 356 2.59 11.40 -15.48
CA HIS A 356 3.87 12.08 -15.33
C HIS A 356 3.74 13.60 -15.18
N LYS A 357 2.75 14.26 -15.80
CA LYS A 357 2.52 15.71 -15.63
C LYS A 357 1.90 16.06 -14.28
N VAL A 358 1.04 15.18 -13.75
CA VAL A 358 0.53 15.31 -12.37
C VAL A 358 1.67 15.14 -11.38
N VAL A 359 2.54 14.14 -11.58
CA VAL A 359 3.71 13.89 -10.73
C VAL A 359 4.70 15.05 -10.79
N GLU A 360 5.13 15.47 -11.98
CA GLU A 360 6.03 16.62 -12.19
C GLU A 360 5.48 17.87 -11.50
N PHE A 361 4.19 18.19 -11.70
CA PHE A 361 3.58 19.34 -11.03
C PHE A 361 3.52 19.16 -9.51
N ALA A 362 3.15 17.98 -9.01
CA ALA A 362 3.05 17.71 -7.58
C ALA A 362 4.39 17.80 -6.84
N PHE A 363 5.50 17.49 -7.51
CA PHE A 363 6.84 17.67 -6.95
C PHE A 363 7.35 19.12 -7.04
N SER A 364 6.71 19.98 -7.85
CA SER A 364 6.94 21.43 -7.77
C SER A 364 6.23 22.11 -6.59
N ILE A 365 5.29 21.42 -5.91
CA ILE A 365 4.53 21.99 -4.80
C ILE A 365 5.36 22.01 -3.49
N PRO A 366 5.50 23.17 -2.83
CA PRO A 366 6.12 23.28 -1.51
C PRO A 366 5.46 22.38 -0.46
N ALA A 367 6.26 21.80 0.44
CA ALA A 367 5.79 20.86 1.47
C ALA A 367 4.65 21.43 2.33
N LYS A 368 4.70 22.74 2.63
CA LYS A 368 3.68 23.48 3.41
C LYS A 368 2.26 23.43 2.80
N TYR A 369 2.15 23.15 1.50
CA TYR A 369 0.88 22.99 0.81
C TYR A 369 0.45 21.51 0.67
N LYS A 370 1.35 20.54 0.89
CA LYS A 370 0.97 19.11 0.97
C LYS A 370 0.42 18.76 2.35
N ILE A 371 1.08 19.22 3.41
CA ILE A 371 0.58 19.16 4.79
C ILE A 371 0.52 20.58 5.37
N HIS A 372 -0.69 20.98 5.81
CA HIS A 372 -0.92 22.27 6.46
C HIS A 372 -1.57 22.04 7.83
N GLY A 373 -0.85 22.36 8.91
CA GLY A 373 -1.26 22.01 10.27
C GLY A 373 -1.40 20.48 10.43
N LEU A 374 -2.61 20.02 10.78
CA LEU A 374 -2.93 18.59 10.89
C LEU A 374 -3.57 18.01 9.62
N GLN A 375 -3.70 18.81 8.56
CA GLN A 375 -4.38 18.42 7.35
C GLN A 375 -3.40 17.88 6.30
N SER A 376 -3.48 16.57 6.04
CA SER A 376 -2.83 15.92 4.90
C SER A 376 -3.57 16.18 3.58
N LYS A 377 -2.85 16.03 2.47
CA LYS A 377 -3.32 16.33 1.09
C LYS A 377 -3.95 17.71 0.97
N TYR A 378 -3.40 18.71 1.65
CA TYR A 378 -4.05 20.02 1.79
C TYR A 378 -4.34 20.65 0.42
N ILE A 379 -3.34 20.74 -0.46
CA ILE A 379 -3.49 21.31 -1.79
C ILE A 379 -4.45 20.51 -2.69
N PHE A 380 -4.44 19.18 -2.59
CA PHE A 380 -5.36 18.32 -3.34
C PHE A 380 -6.80 18.62 -2.91
N LYS A 381 -7.06 18.66 -1.59
CA LYS A 381 -8.38 19.02 -1.05
C LYS A 381 -8.85 20.35 -1.60
N LYS A 382 -7.98 21.37 -1.55
CA LYS A 382 -8.26 22.72 -2.10
C LYS A 382 -8.58 22.71 -3.60
N ALA A 383 -7.83 21.96 -4.40
CA ALA A 383 -8.10 21.81 -5.84
C ALA A 383 -9.49 21.22 -6.15
N MET A 384 -10.02 20.39 -5.25
CA MET A 384 -11.28 19.67 -5.43
C MET A 384 -12.50 20.30 -4.75
N GLU A 385 -12.34 21.38 -3.98
CA GLU A 385 -13.43 22.04 -3.22
C GLU A 385 -14.60 22.51 -4.08
N THR A 386 -14.33 22.91 -5.33
CA THR A 386 -15.37 23.33 -6.27
C THR A 386 -16.14 22.16 -6.90
N LEU A 387 -15.57 20.95 -6.84
CA LEU A 387 -16.10 19.77 -7.51
C LEU A 387 -16.81 18.81 -6.56
N LEU A 388 -16.22 18.54 -5.39
CA LEU A 388 -16.67 17.51 -4.46
C LEU A 388 -17.35 18.12 -3.21
N PRO A 389 -18.31 17.40 -2.58
CA PRO A 389 -18.90 17.83 -1.32
C PRO A 389 -17.87 17.97 -0.21
N HIS A 390 -17.99 19.01 0.61
CA HIS A 390 -17.09 19.25 1.74
C HIS A 390 -16.98 18.03 2.68
N GLU A 391 -18.09 17.35 2.94
CA GLU A 391 -18.13 16.14 3.78
C GLU A 391 -17.36 14.93 3.22
N VAL A 392 -17.09 14.89 1.91
CA VAL A 392 -16.22 13.87 1.28
C VAL A 392 -14.77 14.30 1.30
N ILE A 393 -14.50 15.58 1.08
CA ILE A 393 -13.13 16.12 1.03
C ILE A 393 -12.45 16.02 2.41
N TYR A 394 -13.20 16.36 3.46
CA TYR A 394 -12.68 16.55 4.81
C TYR A 394 -12.96 15.40 5.77
N ARG A 395 -13.51 14.28 5.27
CA ARG A 395 -13.73 13.08 6.10
C ARG A 395 -12.42 12.48 6.63
N PRO A 396 -12.47 11.75 7.75
CA PRO A 396 -11.33 10.95 8.21
C PRO A 396 -10.91 9.91 7.15
N LYS A 397 -9.59 9.76 6.96
CA LYS A 397 -9.04 8.75 6.04
C LYS A 397 -9.33 7.33 6.54
N ALA A 398 -9.96 6.54 5.68
CA ALA A 398 -10.09 5.10 5.78
C ALA A 398 -9.00 4.41 4.94
N PRO A 399 -8.39 3.31 5.41
CA PRO A 399 -7.51 2.49 4.60
C PRO A 399 -8.35 1.70 3.58
N PHE A 400 -7.86 1.61 2.34
CA PHE A 400 -8.38 0.63 1.37
C PHE A 400 -7.76 -0.73 1.70
N GLY A 401 -8.33 -1.41 2.69
CA GLY A 401 -7.82 -2.68 3.20
C GLY A 401 -8.89 -3.76 3.19
N ALA A 402 -8.48 -5.01 3.40
CA ALA A 402 -9.39 -6.13 3.62
C ALA A 402 -9.56 -6.42 5.11
N PRO A 403 -10.60 -7.17 5.52
CA PRO A 403 -10.87 -7.46 6.92
C PRO A 403 -9.96 -8.59 7.42
N LEU A 404 -8.66 -8.30 7.43
CA LEU A 404 -7.62 -9.28 7.63
C LEU A 404 -7.68 -9.96 8.99
N ARG A 405 -8.03 -9.24 10.06
CA ARG A 405 -8.18 -9.84 11.40
C ARG A 405 -9.33 -10.82 11.41
N SER A 406 -10.44 -10.48 10.75
CA SER A 406 -11.57 -11.40 10.58
C SER A 406 -11.13 -12.64 9.81
N TRP A 407 -10.40 -12.47 8.71
CA TRP A 407 -9.89 -13.57 7.90
C TRP A 407 -8.93 -14.49 8.67
N VAL A 408 -7.94 -13.94 9.35
CA VAL A 408 -6.98 -14.71 10.17
C VAL A 408 -7.70 -15.44 11.31
N LYS A 409 -8.68 -14.79 11.95
CA LYS A 409 -9.40 -15.38 13.09
C LYS A 409 -10.40 -16.46 12.67
N ASN A 410 -11.16 -16.22 11.60
CA ASN A 410 -12.34 -17.01 11.26
C ASN A 410 -12.17 -17.84 9.97
N GLY A 411 -11.46 -17.30 8.95
CA GLY A 411 -11.43 -17.88 7.61
C GLY A 411 -10.21 -18.75 7.28
N LEU A 412 -9.08 -18.53 7.95
CA LEU A 412 -7.79 -19.12 7.57
C LEU A 412 -7.25 -20.17 8.57
N GLY A 413 -8.02 -20.51 9.61
CA GLY A 413 -7.53 -21.36 10.70
C GLY A 413 -6.99 -22.73 10.26
N LEU A 414 -7.61 -23.37 9.25
CA LEU A 414 -7.15 -24.63 8.67
C LEU A 414 -5.84 -24.44 7.88
N LEU A 415 -5.78 -23.42 7.02
CA LEU A 415 -4.59 -23.08 6.25
C LEU A 415 -3.41 -22.76 7.17
N MET A 416 -3.63 -22.00 8.24
CA MET A 416 -2.61 -21.73 9.25
C MET A 416 -2.06 -22.99 9.91
N ARG A 417 -2.94 -23.94 10.25
CA ARG A 417 -2.53 -25.19 10.90
C ARG A 417 -1.66 -26.06 9.99
N ASP A 418 -1.93 -26.07 8.69
CA ASP A 418 -1.16 -26.85 7.71
C ASP A 418 0.10 -26.11 7.24
N LEU A 419 -0.08 -24.91 6.66
CA LEU A 419 0.97 -24.14 6.02
C LEU A 419 1.99 -23.57 7.02
N LEU A 420 1.57 -23.27 8.24
CA LEU A 420 2.47 -22.77 9.29
C LEU A 420 2.70 -23.82 10.38
N SER A 421 2.63 -25.12 10.05
CA SER A 421 3.02 -26.20 10.97
C SER A 421 4.52 -26.18 11.26
N THR A 422 4.90 -26.64 12.45
CA THR A 422 6.32 -26.72 12.87
C THR A 422 7.15 -27.54 11.88
N GLU A 423 6.61 -28.65 11.42
CA GLU A 423 7.24 -29.58 10.47
C GLU A 423 7.48 -28.91 9.12
N ARG A 424 6.48 -28.19 8.59
CA ARG A 424 6.59 -27.50 7.30
C ARG A 424 7.57 -26.34 7.36
N ILE A 425 7.54 -25.55 8.44
CA ILE A 425 8.50 -24.45 8.64
C ILE A 425 9.93 -24.99 8.76
N LYS A 426 10.15 -26.06 9.53
CA LYS A 426 11.46 -26.73 9.63
C LYS A 426 11.94 -27.23 8.27
N ARG A 427 11.06 -27.86 7.49
CA ARG A 427 11.36 -28.37 6.15
C ARG A 427 11.77 -27.24 5.19
N ARG A 428 11.12 -26.07 5.29
CA ARG A 428 11.43 -24.89 4.46
C ARG A 428 12.76 -24.24 4.85
N GLY A 429 13.11 -24.22 6.15
CA GLY A 429 14.42 -23.83 6.66
C GLY A 429 14.66 -22.33 6.86
N TYR A 430 13.88 -21.42 6.28
CA TYR A 430 14.15 -19.97 6.38
C TYR A 430 13.77 -19.33 7.74
N LEU A 431 12.85 -19.94 8.48
CA LEU A 431 12.21 -19.33 9.64
C LEU A 431 12.41 -20.18 10.89
N ASN A 432 12.42 -19.53 12.05
CA ASN A 432 12.40 -20.16 13.35
C ASN A 432 10.98 -20.67 13.68
N PRO A 433 10.75 -22.00 13.72
CA PRO A 433 9.41 -22.55 13.95
C PRO A 433 8.84 -22.16 15.31
N ALA A 434 9.67 -22.10 16.36
CA ALA A 434 9.21 -21.77 17.71
C ALA A 434 8.70 -20.33 17.78
N TYR A 435 9.37 -19.40 17.11
CA TYR A 435 8.93 -18.01 17.06
C TYR A 435 7.66 -17.84 16.23
N VAL A 436 7.53 -18.54 15.09
CA VAL A 436 6.29 -18.53 14.30
C VAL A 436 5.10 -19.06 15.11
N GLN A 437 5.26 -20.17 15.84
CA GLN A 437 4.19 -20.67 16.72
C GLN A 437 3.83 -19.66 17.82
N LYS A 438 4.83 -18.95 18.37
CA LYS A 438 4.60 -17.88 19.36
C LYS A 438 3.76 -16.74 18.77
N ILE A 439 4.07 -16.25 17.56
CA ILE A 439 3.30 -15.20 16.88
C ILE A 439 1.82 -15.61 16.76
N ILE A 440 1.57 -16.85 16.32
CA ILE A 440 0.22 -17.40 16.14
C ILE A 440 -0.51 -17.53 17.49
N ALA A 441 0.17 -18.03 18.52
CA ALA A 441 -0.41 -18.20 19.85
C ALA A 441 -0.76 -16.85 20.50
N ASP A 442 0.14 -15.86 20.41
CA ASP A 442 -0.08 -14.51 20.94
C ASP A 442 -1.28 -13.82 20.27
N ASP A 443 -1.48 -14.03 18.96
CA ASP A 443 -2.62 -13.49 18.20
C ASP A 443 -3.94 -14.13 18.61
N ARG A 444 -3.97 -15.48 18.67
CA ARG A 444 -5.16 -16.24 19.11
C ARG A 444 -5.56 -15.92 20.54
N ALA A 445 -4.58 -15.68 21.42
CA ALA A 445 -4.80 -15.27 22.80
C ALA A 445 -5.19 -13.78 22.93
N GLY A 446 -5.18 -13.00 21.84
CA GLY A 446 -5.48 -11.57 21.84
C GLY A 446 -4.43 -10.71 22.55
N GLN A 447 -3.23 -11.25 22.78
CA GLN A 447 -2.12 -10.54 23.45
C GLN A 447 -1.46 -9.54 22.50
N GLN A 448 -1.36 -9.89 21.21
CA GLN A 448 -0.81 -9.04 20.16
C GLN A 448 -1.69 -9.10 18.90
N ASP A 449 -1.63 -8.06 18.08
CA ASP A 449 -2.27 -8.03 16.76
C ASP A 449 -1.22 -8.40 15.72
N ASN A 450 -1.15 -9.68 15.37
CA ASN A 450 -0.18 -10.23 14.43
C ASN A 450 -0.82 -10.62 13.08
N ALA A 451 -2.05 -10.19 12.80
CA ALA A 451 -2.79 -10.59 11.60
C ALA A 451 -1.99 -10.38 10.29
N HIS A 452 -1.31 -9.23 10.14
CA HIS A 452 -0.45 -8.97 8.97
C HIS A 452 0.81 -9.84 8.93
N ARG A 453 1.42 -10.11 10.09
CA ARG A 453 2.60 -10.98 10.19
C ARG A 453 2.25 -12.42 9.80
N ILE A 454 1.14 -12.92 10.32
CA ILE A 454 0.61 -14.25 10.00
C ILE A 454 0.24 -14.33 8.51
N TRP A 455 -0.41 -13.30 7.96
CA TRP A 455 -0.73 -13.22 6.54
C TRP A 455 0.52 -13.28 5.67
N ALA A 456 1.56 -12.50 5.98
CA ALA A 456 2.83 -12.53 5.25
C ALA A 456 3.47 -13.92 5.23
N LEU A 457 3.44 -14.62 6.37
CA LEU A 457 3.94 -15.99 6.48
C LEU A 457 3.13 -16.98 5.63
N LEU A 458 1.80 -16.87 5.64
CA LEU A 458 0.91 -17.69 4.82
C LEU A 458 1.14 -17.46 3.33
N THR A 459 1.19 -16.19 2.92
CA THR A 459 1.44 -15.76 1.54
C THR A 459 2.77 -16.30 1.04
N LEU A 460 3.83 -16.19 1.86
CA LEU A 460 5.16 -16.67 1.51
C LEU A 460 5.20 -18.19 1.33
N GLU A 461 4.67 -18.97 2.28
CA GLU A 461 4.66 -20.43 2.16
C GLU A 461 3.79 -20.91 1.00
N MET A 462 2.63 -20.28 0.79
CA MET A 462 1.77 -20.62 -0.34
C MET A 462 2.44 -20.30 -1.69
N TRP A 463 3.17 -19.18 -1.78
CA TRP A 463 3.95 -18.87 -2.96
C TRP A 463 5.04 -19.93 -3.23
N PHE A 464 5.73 -20.42 -2.19
CA PHE A 464 6.68 -21.52 -2.35
C PHE A 464 6.02 -22.78 -2.91
N GLN A 465 4.85 -23.15 -2.40
CA GLN A 465 4.10 -24.30 -2.92
C GLN A 465 3.74 -24.14 -4.40
N ILE A 466 3.35 -22.93 -4.81
CA ILE A 466 2.94 -22.63 -6.18
C ILE A 466 4.15 -22.67 -7.14
N PHE A 467 5.22 -21.96 -6.81
CA PHE A 467 6.30 -21.63 -7.76
C PHE A 467 7.58 -22.46 -7.58
N VAL A 468 7.79 -23.07 -6.42
CA VAL A 468 8.97 -23.88 -6.11
C VAL A 468 8.62 -25.36 -6.05
N ASP A 469 7.62 -25.73 -5.25
CA ASP A 469 7.30 -27.14 -5.00
C ASP A 469 6.32 -27.72 -6.04
N HIS A 470 5.56 -26.86 -6.73
CA HIS A 470 4.46 -27.25 -7.63
C HIS A 470 3.35 -28.08 -6.95
N GLU A 471 3.15 -27.90 -5.64
CA GLU A 471 2.16 -28.64 -4.83
C GLU A 471 0.73 -28.17 -5.12
N THR A 472 0.53 -26.89 -5.39
CA THR A 472 -0.77 -26.34 -5.78
C THR A 472 -0.86 -26.35 -7.30
N ASN A 473 -1.79 -27.14 -7.86
CA ASN A 473 -2.12 -27.05 -9.28
C ASN A 473 -2.38 -25.58 -9.64
N PRO A 474 -1.78 -25.02 -10.72
CA PRO A 474 -2.27 -23.76 -11.25
C PRO A 474 -3.78 -23.96 -11.46
N PRO A 475 -4.66 -23.08 -10.96
CA PRO A 475 -6.09 -23.26 -11.16
C PRO A 475 -6.29 -23.46 -12.65
N LYS A 476 -6.91 -24.59 -13.05
CA LYS A 476 -7.32 -24.80 -14.44
C LYS A 476 -8.12 -23.57 -14.80
N LEU A 477 -7.54 -22.66 -15.57
CA LEU A 477 -8.24 -21.50 -16.10
C LEU A 477 -9.30 -22.09 -17.00
N GLN A 478 -10.50 -22.27 -16.45
CA GLN A 478 -11.65 -22.59 -17.27
C GLN A 478 -11.88 -21.36 -18.14
N ASN A 479 -11.33 -21.41 -19.35
CA ASN A 479 -11.75 -20.57 -20.45
C ASN A 479 -13.23 -20.81 -20.66
N ARG A 480 -14.09 -19.89 -20.21
CA ARG A 480 -15.34 -19.50 -20.88
C ARG A 480 -15.67 -18.05 -20.57
#